data_AF-A0A350JGQ3-F1
#
_entry.id   AF-A0A350JGQ3-F1
#
_cell.length_a   1.000
_cell.length_b   1.000
_cell.length_c   1.000
_cell.angle_alpha   90.00
_cell.angle_beta   90.00
_cell.angle_gamma   90.00
#
_symmetry.space_group_name_H-M   'P 1'
#
loop_
_entity.id
_entity.type
_entity.pdbx_description
1 polymer ?
#
loop_
_entity_poly.entity_id
_entity_poly.type
_entity_poly.pdbx_seq_one_letter_code
_entity_poly.pdbx_strand_id
1 'polypeptide(L)'
;MSVIGILLAIPWFFIMLSLVLKLKLFRINGVSNALITALFSWKIIGTFGLQFLYTFYYSDRSTSDLYRFFDDGLILTKIASTSALDFWKIIFGLYDEFGTYRDLYFDQMNSWIKAFNTLSYNDNIVIIKTNAILNLLSGGYYEINALIISGLVFGSLILLIKAFMESARMRGLGLGVSGGFGFSALDLDALGGNKGIGAFHRNRDVHSNYAPFCGQK
;
A
#
# COMPACT_ATOMS: atom_id res chain seq x y z
N MET A 1 -14.52 -11.41 -17.29
CA MET A 1 -14.83 -11.58 -15.85
C MET A 1 -15.38 -12.98 -15.58
N SER A 2 -14.93 -13.66 -14.52
CA SER A 2 -15.37 -15.00 -14.11
C SER A 2 -16.24 -14.95 -12.86
N VAL A 3 -17.42 -15.59 -12.88
CA VAL A 3 -18.30 -15.67 -11.70
C VAL A 3 -17.61 -16.43 -10.56
N ILE A 4 -16.92 -17.53 -10.88
CA ILE A 4 -16.14 -18.31 -9.89
C ILE A 4 -15.00 -17.45 -9.33
N GLY A 5 -14.31 -16.68 -10.18
CA GLY A 5 -13.26 -15.75 -9.76
C GLY A 5 -13.77 -14.68 -8.78
N ILE A 6 -14.94 -14.11 -9.02
CA ILE A 6 -15.59 -13.15 -8.09
C ILE A 6 -15.89 -13.81 -6.75
N LEU A 7 -16.51 -14.99 -6.75
CA LEU A 7 -16.86 -15.70 -5.51
C LEU A 7 -15.61 -16.06 -4.69
N LEU A 8 -14.54 -16.50 -5.36
CA LEU A 8 -13.25 -16.77 -4.73
C LEU A 8 -12.53 -15.49 -4.27
N ALA A 9 -12.77 -14.34 -4.88
CA ALA A 9 -12.19 -13.06 -4.42
C ALA A 9 -12.76 -12.58 -3.07
N ILE A 10 -13.94 -13.03 -2.65
CA ILE A 10 -14.57 -12.65 -1.37
C ILE A 10 -13.69 -12.98 -0.15
N PRO A 11 -13.20 -14.22 0.08
CA PRO A 11 -12.28 -14.49 1.19
C PRO A 11 -10.97 -13.69 1.07
N TRP A 12 -10.43 -13.52 -0.14
CA TRP A 12 -9.22 -12.69 -0.35
C TRP A 12 -9.44 -11.22 0.02
N PHE A 13 -10.63 -10.65 -0.21
CA PHE A 13 -10.99 -9.31 0.28
C PHE A 13 -10.83 -9.21 1.80
N PHE A 14 -11.41 -10.14 2.55
CA PHE A 14 -11.35 -10.14 4.00
C PHE A 14 -9.93 -10.41 4.54
N ILE A 15 -9.13 -11.23 3.83
CA ILE A 15 -7.71 -11.45 4.16
C ILE A 15 -6.92 -10.13 3.98
N MET A 16 -7.00 -9.49 2.82
CA MET A 16 -6.25 -8.26 2.55
C MET A 16 -6.71 -7.10 3.46
N LEU A 17 -8.01 -6.93 3.68
CA LEU A 17 -8.55 -5.96 4.64
C LEU A 17 -8.06 -6.26 6.07
N SER A 18 -8.04 -7.53 6.49
CA SER A 18 -7.52 -7.92 7.80
C SER A 18 -6.02 -7.62 7.96
N LEU A 19 -5.20 -7.87 6.93
CA LEU A 19 -3.78 -7.53 6.93
C LEU A 19 -3.59 -6.01 7.10
N VAL A 20 -4.31 -5.21 6.32
CA VAL A 20 -4.25 -3.74 6.38
C VAL A 20 -4.68 -3.19 7.75
N LEU A 21 -5.75 -3.71 8.36
CA LEU A 21 -6.25 -3.21 9.64
C LEU A 21 -5.45 -3.71 10.86
N LYS A 22 -4.94 -4.96 10.82
CA LYS A 22 -4.32 -5.60 12.00
C LYS A 22 -2.82 -5.35 12.09
N LEU A 23 -2.09 -5.28 10.98
CA LEU A 23 -0.64 -5.10 11.00
C LEU A 23 -0.26 -3.71 11.51
N LYS A 24 0.57 -3.66 12.56
CA LYS A 24 1.10 -2.41 13.15
C LYS A 24 1.74 -1.49 12.11
N LEU A 25 2.31 -2.08 11.05
CA LEU A 25 2.93 -1.42 9.91
C LEU A 25 2.01 -0.38 9.24
N PHE A 26 0.72 -0.67 9.13
CA PHE A 26 -0.26 0.18 8.41
C PHE A 26 -1.07 1.12 9.31
N ARG A 27 -0.85 1.10 10.63
CA ARG A 27 -1.53 2.04 11.54
C ARG A 27 -0.99 3.45 11.38
N ILE A 28 -1.89 4.43 11.27
CA ILE A 28 -1.63 5.87 11.27
C ILE A 28 -2.41 6.48 12.44
N ASN A 29 -1.75 7.30 13.26
CA ASN A 29 -2.41 7.99 14.38
C ASN A 29 -3.45 8.99 13.85
N GLY A 30 -4.64 9.03 14.46
CA GLY A 30 -5.75 9.89 14.03
C GLY A 30 -6.59 9.35 12.86
N VAL A 31 -6.18 8.25 12.21
CA VAL A 31 -6.97 7.62 11.13
C VAL A 31 -7.81 6.47 11.69
N SER A 32 -9.12 6.49 11.45
CA SER A 32 -10.03 5.45 11.94
C SER A 32 -10.01 4.20 11.06
N ASN A 33 -10.17 3.02 11.67
CA ASN A 33 -10.30 1.75 10.94
C ASN A 33 -11.50 1.76 9.96
N ALA A 34 -12.55 2.51 10.27
CA ALA A 34 -13.71 2.69 9.39
C ALA A 34 -13.34 3.42 8.09
N LEU A 35 -12.54 4.49 8.18
CA LEU A 35 -12.06 5.21 6.99
C LEU A 35 -11.12 4.33 6.13
N ILE A 36 -10.19 3.60 6.76
CA ILE A 36 -9.32 2.64 6.06
C ILE A 36 -10.15 1.57 5.32
N THR A 37 -11.18 1.04 5.99
CA THR A 37 -12.10 0.06 5.41
C THR A 37 -12.87 0.65 4.22
N ALA A 38 -13.44 1.84 4.35
CA ALA A 38 -14.17 2.52 3.28
C ALA A 38 -13.29 2.80 2.06
N LEU A 39 -12.07 3.32 2.27
CA LEU A 39 -11.11 3.61 1.20
C LEU A 39 -10.61 2.33 0.50
N PHE A 40 -10.39 1.24 1.24
CA PHE A 40 -10.01 -0.04 0.64
C PHE A 40 -11.17 -0.64 -0.17
N SER A 41 -12.38 -0.67 0.37
CA SER A 41 -13.59 -1.11 -0.35
C SER A 41 -13.82 -0.30 -1.63
N TRP A 42 -13.68 1.02 -1.57
CA TRP A 42 -13.79 1.90 -2.75
C TRP A 42 -12.74 1.56 -3.81
N LYS A 43 -11.50 1.27 -3.41
CA LYS A 43 -10.44 0.85 -4.34
C LYS A 43 -10.78 -0.48 -5.03
N ILE A 44 -11.34 -1.46 -4.31
CA ILE A 44 -11.76 -2.74 -4.89
C ILE A 44 -12.95 -2.57 -5.85
N ILE A 45 -13.93 -1.71 -5.52
CA ILE A 45 -15.02 -1.33 -6.44
C ILE A 45 -14.44 -0.73 -7.73
N GLY A 46 -13.46 0.18 -7.63
CA GLY A 46 -12.77 0.74 -8.79
C GLY A 46 -12.03 -0.30 -9.63
N THR A 47 -11.32 -1.24 -9.00
CA THR A 47 -10.61 -2.34 -9.67
C THR A 47 -11.58 -3.23 -10.47
N PHE A 48 -12.69 -3.67 -9.87
CA PHE A 48 -13.68 -4.48 -10.60
C PHE A 48 -14.52 -3.67 -11.57
N GLY A 49 -14.75 -2.37 -11.33
CA GLY A 49 -15.39 -1.47 -12.31
C GLY A 49 -14.55 -1.31 -13.59
N LEU A 50 -13.22 -1.21 -13.45
CA LEU A 50 -12.31 -1.22 -14.60
C LEU A 50 -12.32 -2.57 -15.32
N GLN A 51 -12.29 -3.68 -14.58
CA GLN A 51 -12.40 -5.01 -15.16
C GLN A 51 -13.73 -5.23 -15.90
N PHE A 52 -14.83 -4.71 -15.37
CA PHE A 52 -16.15 -4.74 -15.99
C PHE A 52 -16.12 -3.98 -17.33
N LEU A 53 -15.57 -2.76 -17.36
CA LEU A 53 -15.42 -1.97 -18.58
C LEU A 53 -14.62 -2.73 -19.67
N TYR A 54 -13.49 -3.35 -19.29
CA TYR A 54 -12.70 -4.19 -20.19
C TYR A 54 -13.29 -5.58 -20.48
N THR A 55 -14.38 -5.99 -19.81
CA THR A 55 -15.10 -7.23 -20.14
C THR A 55 -16.24 -6.96 -21.13
N PHE A 56 -16.99 -5.86 -20.93
CA PHE A 56 -18.28 -5.66 -21.60
C PHE A 56 -18.28 -4.50 -22.61
N TYR A 57 -17.35 -3.55 -22.52
CA TYR A 57 -17.25 -2.43 -23.46
C TYR A 57 -16.08 -2.59 -24.44
N TYR A 58 -14.88 -2.90 -23.91
CA TYR A 58 -13.71 -3.25 -24.73
C TYR A 58 -13.59 -4.78 -24.84
N SER A 59 -14.47 -5.40 -25.62
CA SER A 59 -14.64 -6.86 -25.67
C SER A 59 -13.47 -7.64 -26.29
N ASP A 60 -12.57 -6.98 -27.03
CA ASP A 60 -11.36 -7.61 -27.52
C ASP A 60 -10.33 -7.81 -26.39
N ARG A 61 -10.27 -9.06 -25.92
CA ARG A 61 -9.34 -9.51 -24.89
C ARG A 61 -7.87 -9.39 -25.31
N SER A 62 -7.56 -9.49 -26.60
CA SER A 62 -6.19 -9.54 -27.12
C SER A 62 -5.51 -8.16 -27.14
N THR A 63 -6.29 -7.09 -27.32
CA THR A 63 -5.80 -5.70 -27.25
C THR A 63 -5.95 -5.08 -25.86
N SER A 64 -6.70 -5.70 -24.95
CA SER A 64 -6.82 -5.28 -23.56
C SER A 64 -5.55 -5.58 -22.75
N ASP A 65 -4.82 -4.53 -22.35
CA ASP A 65 -3.67 -4.63 -21.43
C ASP A 65 -4.00 -5.37 -20.12
N LEU A 66 -5.27 -5.35 -19.71
CA LEU A 66 -5.75 -6.04 -18.52
C LEU A 66 -5.61 -7.57 -18.63
N TYR A 67 -5.91 -8.11 -19.82
CA TYR A 67 -5.96 -9.54 -20.07
C TYR A 67 -4.74 -10.06 -20.82
N ARG A 68 -4.20 -9.30 -21.75
CA ARG A 68 -3.03 -9.67 -22.56
C ARG A 68 -1.84 -10.15 -21.70
N PHE A 69 -1.43 -9.37 -20.70
CA PHE A 69 -0.32 -9.76 -19.81
C PHE A 69 -0.72 -10.79 -18.74
N PHE A 70 -2.01 -10.94 -18.46
CA PHE A 70 -2.52 -11.95 -17.54
C PHE A 70 -2.55 -13.33 -18.20
N ASP A 71 -2.94 -13.40 -19.48
CA ASP A 71 -3.03 -14.63 -20.26
C ASP A 71 -1.64 -15.19 -20.58
N ASP A 72 -0.68 -14.34 -20.98
CA ASP A 72 0.74 -14.72 -21.05
C ASP A 72 1.26 -15.18 -19.66
N GLY A 73 0.77 -14.55 -18.59
CA GLY A 73 1.03 -14.97 -17.21
C GLY A 73 0.50 -16.37 -16.88
N LEU A 74 -0.67 -16.76 -17.40
CA LEU A 74 -1.21 -18.12 -17.26
C LEU A 74 -0.36 -19.15 -18.03
N ILE A 75 0.15 -18.78 -19.20
CA ILE A 75 1.08 -19.62 -19.97
C ILE A 75 2.36 -19.86 -19.15
N LEU A 76 2.95 -18.80 -18.58
CA LEU A 76 4.12 -18.90 -17.72
C LEU A 76 3.85 -19.73 -16.46
N THR A 77 2.67 -19.63 -15.83
CA THR A 77 2.31 -20.47 -14.68
C THR A 77 2.27 -21.96 -15.00
N LYS A 78 1.86 -22.37 -16.21
CA LYS A 78 1.88 -23.80 -16.61
C LYS A 78 3.29 -24.39 -16.60
N ILE A 79 4.32 -23.57 -16.80
CA ILE A 79 5.72 -23.99 -16.70
C ILE A 79 6.06 -24.42 -15.26
N ALA A 80 5.48 -23.80 -14.23
CA ALA A 80 5.72 -24.20 -12.84
C ALA A 80 5.31 -25.65 -12.54
N SER A 81 4.28 -26.17 -13.22
CA SER A 81 3.83 -27.56 -13.08
C SER A 81 4.59 -28.57 -13.94
N THR A 82 5.24 -28.15 -15.02
CA THR A 82 5.98 -29.04 -15.94
C THR A 82 7.49 -29.02 -15.70
N SER A 83 8.07 -27.84 -15.42
CA SER A 83 9.44 -27.65 -14.96
C SER A 83 9.53 -26.47 -13.99
N ALA A 84 9.37 -26.76 -12.70
CA ALA A 84 9.46 -25.76 -11.63
C ALA A 84 10.82 -25.02 -11.61
N LEU A 85 11.90 -25.70 -11.99
CA LEU A 85 13.25 -25.12 -12.07
C LEU A 85 13.34 -24.09 -13.21
N ASP A 86 12.74 -24.37 -14.37
CA ASP A 86 12.72 -23.43 -15.49
C ASP A 86 11.78 -22.26 -15.24
N PHE A 87 10.65 -22.49 -14.57
CA PHE A 87 9.80 -21.39 -14.07
C PHE A 87 10.60 -20.41 -13.20
N TRP A 88 11.32 -20.89 -12.18
CA TRP A 88 12.08 -19.99 -11.30
C TRP A 88 13.25 -19.31 -12.01
N LYS A 89 13.95 -20.00 -12.92
CA LYS A 89 14.93 -19.35 -13.81
C LYS A 89 14.29 -18.21 -14.60
N ILE A 90 13.12 -18.44 -15.21
CA ILE A 90 12.40 -17.40 -15.96
C ILE A 90 12.07 -16.23 -15.05
N ILE A 91 11.48 -16.47 -13.86
CA ILE A 91 11.17 -15.42 -12.88
C ILE A 91 12.42 -14.58 -12.56
N PHE A 92 13.54 -15.21 -12.17
CA PHE A 92 14.77 -14.51 -11.77
C PHE A 92 15.63 -13.96 -12.92
N GLY A 93 15.30 -14.24 -14.19
CA GLY A 93 16.12 -13.77 -15.33
C GLY A 93 17.33 -14.65 -15.64
N LEU A 94 17.35 -15.89 -15.16
CA LEU A 94 18.43 -16.86 -15.34
C LEU A 94 18.16 -17.82 -16.51
N TYR A 95 17.76 -17.27 -17.65
CA TYR A 95 17.38 -18.00 -18.87
C TYR A 95 18.02 -17.40 -20.11
N ASP A 96 18.05 -18.16 -21.20
CA ASP A 96 18.49 -17.69 -22.52
C ASP A 96 17.27 -17.22 -23.33
N GLU A 97 17.18 -15.91 -23.58
CA GLU A 97 16.08 -15.28 -24.30
C GLU A 97 16.06 -15.57 -25.82
N PHE A 98 17.20 -15.95 -26.40
CA PHE A 98 17.33 -16.14 -27.86
C PHE A 98 17.60 -17.60 -28.27
N GLY A 99 17.97 -18.46 -27.33
CA GLY A 99 18.03 -19.90 -27.50
C GLY A 99 16.81 -20.63 -26.94
N THR A 100 17.05 -21.79 -26.31
CA THR A 100 16.05 -22.85 -26.06
C THR A 100 14.78 -22.40 -25.31
N TYR A 101 14.83 -21.39 -24.43
CA TYR A 101 13.61 -20.95 -23.71
C TYR A 101 12.63 -20.21 -24.63
N ARG A 102 13.11 -19.61 -25.72
CA ARG A 102 12.27 -18.93 -26.68
C ARG A 102 11.29 -19.90 -27.34
N ASP A 103 11.85 -20.90 -28.01
CA ASP A 103 11.12 -21.92 -28.76
C ASP A 103 10.22 -22.75 -27.85
N LEU A 104 10.69 -23.07 -26.63
CA LEU A 104 9.92 -23.87 -25.66
C LEU A 104 8.79 -23.10 -24.99
N TYR A 105 8.96 -21.79 -24.73
CA TYR A 105 8.10 -21.07 -23.79
C TYR A 105 7.59 -19.71 -24.24
N PHE A 106 8.36 -18.92 -24.99
CA PHE A 106 8.08 -17.51 -25.22
C PHE A 106 7.38 -17.21 -26.54
N ASP A 107 7.63 -17.99 -27.60
CA ASP A 107 7.00 -17.77 -28.91
C ASP A 107 5.47 -18.02 -28.90
N GLN A 108 4.95 -18.67 -27.86
CA GLN A 108 3.50 -18.83 -27.58
C GLN A 108 2.88 -17.68 -26.76
N MET A 109 3.67 -16.69 -26.31
CA MET A 109 3.21 -15.53 -25.54
C MET A 109 3.09 -14.28 -26.43
N ASN A 110 1.99 -13.54 -26.30
CA ASN A 110 1.66 -12.43 -27.20
C ASN A 110 2.46 -11.15 -26.94
N SER A 111 3.01 -10.97 -25.74
CA SER A 111 3.63 -9.72 -25.29
C SER A 111 4.99 -9.88 -24.62
N TRP A 112 5.49 -11.11 -24.52
CA TRP A 112 6.84 -11.39 -24.04
C TRP A 112 7.90 -10.87 -25.00
N ILE A 113 7.70 -11.07 -26.31
CA ILE A 113 8.62 -10.67 -27.37
C ILE A 113 8.08 -9.37 -28.00
N LYS A 114 8.91 -8.32 -28.07
CA LYS A 114 8.56 -7.08 -28.77
C LYS A 114 8.70 -7.27 -30.28
N ALA A 115 7.69 -6.85 -31.06
CA ALA A 115 7.76 -6.81 -32.52
C ALA A 115 8.81 -5.81 -33.05
N PHE A 116 9.17 -4.79 -32.26
CA PHE A 116 10.17 -3.79 -32.61
C PHE A 116 11.26 -3.72 -31.54
N ASN A 117 12.52 -3.81 -31.97
CA ASN A 117 13.67 -3.74 -31.07
C ASN A 117 13.85 -2.31 -30.58
N THR A 118 13.41 -2.06 -29.35
CA THR A 118 13.63 -0.79 -28.63
C THR A 118 14.74 -1.01 -27.62
N LEU A 119 15.66 -0.05 -27.51
CA LEU A 119 16.80 -0.08 -26.56
C LEU A 119 16.36 -0.19 -25.08
N SER A 120 15.09 0.06 -24.79
CA SER A 120 14.49 -0.07 -23.47
C SER A 120 14.06 -1.51 -23.18
N TYR A 121 14.27 -1.93 -21.93
CA TYR A 121 13.75 -3.18 -21.36
C TYR A 121 12.25 -3.41 -21.65
N ASN A 122 11.81 -4.66 -21.66
CA ASN A 122 10.40 -4.99 -21.89
C ASN A 122 9.58 -5.01 -20.59
N ASP A 123 8.99 -3.87 -20.24
CA ASP A 123 8.16 -3.69 -19.04
C ASP A 123 7.01 -4.70 -18.94
N ASN A 124 6.50 -5.20 -20.09
CA ASN A 124 5.50 -6.27 -20.16
C ASN A 124 5.95 -7.51 -19.37
N ILE A 125 7.24 -7.87 -19.44
CA ILE A 125 7.81 -9.06 -18.78
C ILE A 125 7.62 -9.00 -17.27
N VAL A 126 7.72 -7.81 -16.66
CA VAL A 126 7.50 -7.64 -15.21
C VAL A 126 6.04 -7.91 -14.86
N ILE A 127 5.10 -7.44 -15.67
CA ILE A 127 3.66 -7.66 -15.45
C ILE A 127 3.30 -9.14 -15.65
N ILE A 128 3.84 -9.77 -16.70
CA ILE A 128 3.65 -11.20 -16.99
C ILE A 128 4.20 -12.07 -15.85
N LYS A 129 5.45 -11.85 -15.42
CA LYS A 129 6.07 -12.56 -14.27
C LYS A 129 5.28 -12.34 -12.98
N THR A 130 4.82 -11.11 -12.72
CA THR A 130 4.01 -10.78 -11.53
C THR A 130 2.70 -11.57 -11.54
N ASN A 131 1.97 -11.57 -12.66
CA ASN A 131 0.76 -12.38 -12.82
C ASN A 131 1.06 -13.87 -12.67
N ALA A 132 2.15 -14.37 -13.25
CA ALA A 132 2.49 -15.79 -13.21
C ALA A 132 2.78 -16.31 -11.79
N ILE A 133 3.41 -15.48 -10.93
CA ILE A 133 3.60 -15.77 -9.50
C ILE A 133 2.25 -15.73 -8.76
N LEU A 134 1.44 -14.69 -8.98
CA LEU A 134 0.13 -14.57 -8.32
C LEU A 134 -0.84 -15.68 -8.73
N ASN A 135 -0.76 -16.18 -9.96
CA ASN A 135 -1.52 -17.31 -10.48
C ASN A 135 -1.28 -18.61 -9.70
N LEU A 136 -0.11 -18.78 -9.08
CA LEU A 136 0.15 -19.91 -8.16
C LEU A 136 -0.72 -19.84 -6.89
N LEU A 137 -1.13 -18.64 -6.47
CA LEU A 137 -1.98 -18.40 -5.30
C LEU A 137 -3.46 -18.29 -5.68
N SER A 138 -3.77 -17.68 -6.83
CA SER A 138 -5.14 -17.50 -7.29
C SER A 138 -5.71 -18.70 -8.05
N GLY A 139 -4.89 -19.67 -8.46
CA GLY A 139 -5.31 -20.73 -9.37
C GLY A 139 -5.62 -20.22 -10.80
N GLY A 140 -5.13 -19.04 -11.16
CA GLY A 140 -5.37 -18.43 -12.47
C GLY A 140 -6.69 -17.67 -12.59
N TYR A 141 -7.21 -17.11 -11.50
CA TYR A 141 -8.35 -16.17 -11.53
C TYR A 141 -7.85 -14.71 -11.46
N TYR A 142 -8.12 -13.95 -12.53
CA TYR A 142 -7.73 -12.54 -12.65
C TYR A 142 -8.25 -11.70 -11.48
N GLU A 143 -9.51 -11.94 -11.07
CA GLU A 143 -10.19 -11.21 -10.00
C GLU A 143 -9.39 -11.22 -8.69
N ILE A 144 -8.74 -12.35 -8.40
CA ILE A 144 -7.92 -12.55 -7.20
C ILE A 144 -6.57 -11.85 -7.34
N ASN A 145 -5.88 -11.98 -8.49
CA ASN A 145 -4.61 -11.27 -8.74
C ASN A 145 -4.81 -9.75 -8.59
N ALA A 146 -5.85 -9.21 -9.22
CA ALA A 146 -6.18 -7.79 -9.19
C ALA A 146 -6.49 -7.30 -7.77
N LEU A 147 -7.16 -8.11 -6.95
CA LEU A 147 -7.44 -7.81 -5.55
C LEU A 147 -6.16 -7.83 -4.69
N ILE A 148 -5.31 -8.85 -4.84
CA ILE A 148 -4.03 -8.94 -4.11
C ILE A 148 -3.14 -7.73 -4.45
N ILE A 149 -2.96 -7.40 -5.73
CA ILE A 149 -2.24 -6.20 -6.17
C ILE A 149 -2.89 -4.93 -5.61
N SER A 150 -4.22 -4.82 -5.63
CA SER A 150 -4.92 -3.67 -5.06
C SER A 150 -4.64 -3.47 -3.58
N GLY A 151 -4.57 -4.56 -2.81
CA GLY A 151 -4.21 -4.54 -1.38
C GLY A 151 -2.74 -4.22 -1.13
N LEU A 152 -1.81 -4.76 -1.92
CA LEU A 152 -0.39 -4.43 -1.84
C LEU A 152 -0.15 -2.94 -2.16
N VAL A 153 -0.74 -2.42 -3.23
CA VAL A 153 -0.67 -0.99 -3.60
C VAL A 153 -1.30 -0.10 -2.52
N PHE A 154 -2.41 -0.51 -1.92
CA PHE A 154 -3.04 0.25 -0.83
C PHE A 154 -2.18 0.29 0.44
N GLY A 155 -1.59 -0.84 0.84
CA GLY A 155 -0.63 -0.91 1.94
C GLY A 155 0.63 -0.06 1.67
N SER A 156 1.16 -0.12 0.45
CA SER A 156 2.29 0.73 0.01
C SER A 156 1.96 2.22 0.05
N LEU A 157 0.73 2.62 -0.31
CA LEU A 157 0.29 4.01 -0.19
C LEU A 157 0.22 4.48 1.27
N ILE A 158 -0.28 3.64 2.18
CA ILE A 158 -0.28 3.91 3.63
C ILE A 158 1.17 4.09 4.13
N LEU A 159 2.09 3.24 3.71
CA LEU A 159 3.51 3.35 4.05
C LEU A 159 4.16 4.63 3.52
N LEU A 160 3.84 5.00 2.28
CA LEU A 160 4.32 6.23 1.65
C LEU A 160 3.82 7.47 2.39
N ILE A 161 2.53 7.50 2.76
CA ILE A 161 1.95 8.58 3.59
C ILE A 161 2.69 8.69 4.93
N LYS A 162 2.95 7.56 5.61
CA LYS A 162 3.71 7.55 6.87
C LYS A 162 5.13 8.09 6.71
N ALA A 163 5.84 7.71 5.63
CA ALA A 163 7.17 8.21 5.33
C ALA A 163 7.18 9.73 5.10
N PHE A 164 6.18 10.26 4.38
CA PHE A 164 6.02 11.71 4.21
C PHE A 164 5.67 12.45 5.50
N MET A 165 4.77 11.91 6.33
CA MET A 165 4.42 12.50 7.63
C MET A 165 5.64 12.59 8.57
N GLU A 166 6.44 11.52 8.65
CA GLU A 166 7.65 11.52 9.49
C GLU A 166 8.72 12.47 8.94
N SER A 167 8.92 12.51 7.62
CA SER A 167 9.83 13.48 6.97
C SER A 167 9.42 14.93 7.21
N ALA A 168 8.11 15.24 7.14
CA ALA A 168 7.59 16.56 7.44
C ALA A 168 7.79 16.94 8.91
N ARG A 169 7.52 16.01 9.84
CA ARG A 169 7.76 16.18 11.28
C ARG A 169 9.22 16.48 11.58
N MET A 170 10.15 15.71 11.00
CA MET A 170 11.59 15.90 11.17
C MET A 170 12.08 17.26 10.64
N ARG A 171 11.51 17.77 9.54
CA ARG A 171 11.82 19.12 9.03
C ARG A 171 11.26 20.23 9.93
N GLY A 172 10.05 20.07 10.46
CA GLY A 172 9.48 21.01 11.44
C GLY A 172 10.32 21.09 12.71
N LEU A 173 10.75 19.95 13.24
CA LEU A 173 11.71 19.88 14.36
C LEU A 173 13.07 20.50 14.00
N GLY A 174 13.59 20.23 12.80
CA GLY A 174 14.86 20.79 12.32
C GLY A 174 14.85 22.33 12.25
N LEU A 175 13.74 22.94 11.82
CA LEU A 175 13.57 24.40 11.82
C LEU A 175 13.47 24.97 13.25
N GLY A 176 12.87 24.24 14.20
CA GLY A 176 12.83 24.60 15.61
C GLY A 176 14.17 24.46 16.36
N VAL A 177 15.15 23.75 15.77
CA VAL A 177 16.50 23.57 16.35
C VAL A 177 17.55 24.43 15.65
N SER A 178 17.38 24.78 14.37
CA SER A 178 18.26 25.71 13.66
C SER A 178 17.87 27.19 13.86
N GLY A 179 16.61 27.47 14.21
CA GLY A 179 16.18 28.79 14.65
C GLY A 179 16.44 29.01 16.14
N GLY A 180 17.44 29.83 16.47
CA GLY A 180 17.66 30.37 17.82
C GLY A 180 16.60 31.37 18.29
N PHE A 181 15.34 31.16 17.91
CA PHE A 181 14.17 31.93 18.29
C PHE A 181 13.04 30.97 18.64
N GLY A 182 12.67 30.92 19.91
CA GLY A 182 11.65 30.02 20.40
C GLY A 182 10.27 30.38 19.84
N PHE A 183 9.78 29.57 18.90
CA PHE A 183 8.35 29.39 18.72
C PHE A 183 7.92 28.23 19.63
N SER A 184 7.44 28.58 20.82
CA SER A 184 7.02 27.62 21.84
C SER A 184 5.96 26.67 21.28
N ALA A 185 6.09 25.38 21.57
CA ALA A 185 5.14 24.33 21.20
C ALA A 185 3.83 24.37 22.02
N LEU A 186 3.33 25.57 22.34
CA LEU A 186 2.17 25.81 23.22
C LEU A 186 0.84 26.04 22.48
N ASP A 187 0.86 26.39 21.20
CA ASP A 187 -0.37 26.76 20.46
C ASP A 187 -1.06 25.61 19.71
N LEU A 188 -0.48 24.41 19.62
CA LEU A 188 -1.16 23.28 18.95
C LEU A 188 -2.16 22.53 19.85
N ASP A 189 -1.99 22.55 21.17
CA ASP A 189 -2.95 21.95 22.10
C ASP A 189 -4.20 22.85 22.32
N ALA A 190 -4.10 24.14 21.99
CA ALA A 190 -5.20 25.12 22.12
C ALA A 190 -6.37 24.87 21.15
N LEU A 191 -6.18 24.06 20.10
CA LEU A 191 -7.23 23.67 19.14
C LEU A 191 -7.89 22.32 19.48
N GLY A 192 -7.44 21.64 20.56
CA GLY A 192 -7.95 20.35 21.03
C GLY A 192 -8.89 20.45 22.24
N GLY A 193 -9.84 21.40 22.24
CA GLY A 193 -10.62 21.74 23.42
C GLY A 193 -11.50 20.60 23.99
N ASN A 194 -11.09 20.02 25.12
CA ASN A 194 -12.00 19.49 26.16
C ASN A 194 -11.25 19.31 27.51
N LYS A 195 -12.00 19.34 28.63
CA LYS A 195 -11.58 19.43 30.05
C LYS A 195 -11.09 20.84 30.44
N GLY A 196 -11.64 21.54 31.44
CA GLY A 196 -12.70 21.20 32.39
C GLY A 196 -12.16 20.96 33.81
N ILE A 197 -12.52 21.87 34.73
CA ILE A 197 -12.43 21.77 36.20
C ILE A 197 -11.00 21.88 36.79
N GLY A 198 -10.83 22.73 37.83
CA GLY A 198 -9.68 22.58 38.75
C GLY A 198 -9.23 23.82 39.53
N ALA A 199 -9.90 24.11 40.64
CA ALA A 199 -9.57 25.10 41.69
C ALA A 199 -8.09 25.52 41.85
N PHE A 200 -7.83 26.84 41.82
CA PHE A 200 -6.53 27.43 42.16
C PHE A 200 -6.42 27.68 43.68
N HIS A 201 -6.03 26.66 44.44
CA HIS A 201 -5.82 26.77 45.88
C HIS A 201 -4.32 26.94 46.19
N ARG A 202 -3.87 28.18 46.45
CA ARG A 202 -2.48 28.49 46.81
C ARG A 202 -2.38 28.73 48.32
N ASN A 203 -1.64 27.89 49.03
CA ASN A 203 -1.37 28.05 50.46
C ASN A 203 0.00 27.46 50.83
N ARG A 204 0.66 28.05 51.85
CA ARG A 204 2.01 27.77 52.38
C ARG A 204 3.19 28.05 51.44
N ASP A 205 4.34 28.54 51.88
CA ASP A 205 4.84 28.90 53.24
C ASP A 205 5.87 30.07 53.10
N VAL A 206 6.51 30.70 54.12
CA VAL A 206 6.77 30.35 55.54
C VAL A 206 6.95 31.60 56.45
N HIS A 207 7.22 31.39 57.74
CA HIS A 207 7.56 32.30 58.86
C HIS A 207 8.39 33.59 58.64
N SER A 208 8.07 34.65 59.40
CA SER A 208 8.84 35.06 60.61
C SER A 208 8.09 36.09 61.48
N ASN A 209 8.30 36.03 62.80
CA ASN A 209 7.65 36.90 63.81
C ASN A 209 8.29 38.29 63.87
N TYR A 210 7.50 39.33 64.19
CA TYR A 210 7.78 40.28 65.29
C TYR A 210 6.48 40.99 65.71
N ALA A 211 6.30 41.20 67.02
CA ALA A 211 5.12 41.79 67.65
C ALA A 211 5.30 43.31 67.88
N PRO A 212 4.21 44.10 68.08
CA PRO A 212 4.29 45.56 68.14
C PRO A 212 4.63 46.09 69.54
N PHE A 213 5.21 47.29 69.59
CA PHE A 213 5.33 48.09 70.82
C PHE A 213 4.93 49.55 70.56
N CYS A 214 3.91 50.02 71.28
CA CYS A 214 3.62 51.44 71.47
C CYS A 214 4.36 51.93 72.73
N GLY A 215 4.93 53.15 72.74
CA GLY A 215 5.65 53.60 73.95
C GLY A 215 6.32 54.98 73.95
N GLN A 216 5.53 56.05 73.86
CA GLN A 216 5.73 57.38 74.48
C GLN A 216 6.93 58.31 74.15
N LYS A 217 6.54 59.60 74.02
CA LYS A 217 7.30 60.87 74.09
C LYS A 217 8.14 61.27 72.87
#